data_AF-A0A257NAF7-F1
#
_entry.id   AF-A0A257NAF7-F1
#
_cell.length_a   1.000
_cell.length_b   1.000
_cell.length_c   1.000
_cell.angle_alpha   90.00
_cell.angle_beta   90.00
_cell.angle_gamma   90.00
#
_symmetry.space_group_name_H-M   'P 1'
#
loop_
_entity.id
_entity.type
_entity.pdbx_description
1 polymer ?
#
loop_
_entity_poly.entity_id
_entity_poly.type
_entity_poly.pdbx_seq_one_letter_code
_entity_poly.pdbx_strand_id
1 'polypeptide(L)' 'MHHTSTKIATLIYISLLEKMVYVVADRGAQMAIPEEEWQKITTNLENIFKAKNTPEALLIELKKCKETFHRYIPALDCWA' A
#
# COMPACT_ATOMS: atom_id res chain seq x y z
N MET A 1 -19.81 -4.79 8.12
CA MET A 1 -18.81 -4.07 7.31
C MET A 1 -18.94 -2.59 7.60
N HIS A 2 -17.98 -2.01 8.32
CA HIS A 2 -17.99 -0.60 8.72
C HIS A 2 -17.70 0.25 7.48
N HIS A 3 -18.65 1.10 7.08
CA HIS A 3 -18.49 2.01 5.96
C HIS A 3 -17.47 3.08 6.35
N THR A 4 -16.24 3.00 5.84
CA THR A 4 -15.34 4.16 5.85
C THR A 4 -15.95 5.19 4.90
N SER A 5 -16.25 6.38 5.39
CA SER A 5 -17.03 7.39 4.65
C SER A 5 -16.40 7.80 3.30
N THR A 6 -15.13 7.45 3.06
CA THR A 6 -14.34 7.86 1.89
C THR A 6 -13.86 6.68 1.03
N LYS A 7 -14.06 5.41 1.46
CA LYS A 7 -13.65 4.19 0.73
C LYS A 7 -12.17 4.16 0.28
N ILE A 8 -11.27 4.63 1.14
CA ILE A 8 -9.82 4.74 0.86
C ILE A 8 -8.97 3.65 1.52
N ALA A 9 -9.61 2.64 2.13
CA ALA A 9 -8.87 1.58 2.81
C ALA A 9 -8.05 0.75 1.81
N THR A 10 -6.82 0.39 2.19
CA THR A 10 -5.96 -0.49 1.40
C THR A 10 -5.45 -1.62 2.29
N LEU A 11 -5.66 -2.87 1.85
CA LEU A 11 -5.15 -4.07 2.46
C LEU A 11 -3.89 -4.52 1.70
N ILE A 12 -2.80 -4.69 2.43
CA ILE A 12 -1.57 -5.32 1.92
C ILE A 12 -1.44 -6.66 2.65
N TYR A 13 -1.58 -7.75 1.91
CA TYR A 13 -1.35 -9.11 2.41
C TYR A 13 0.00 -9.62 1.90
N ILE A 14 0.79 -10.23 2.78
CA ILE A 14 2.12 -10.73 2.48
C ILE A 14 2.26 -12.15 3.02
N SER A 15 2.51 -13.10 2.13
CA SER A 15 2.84 -14.49 2.45
C SER A 15 4.36 -14.68 2.39
N LEU A 16 5.01 -14.79 3.54
CA LEU A 16 6.46 -15.01 3.61
C LEU A 16 6.89 -16.39 3.09
N LEU A 17 6.03 -17.40 3.31
CA LEU A 17 6.29 -18.78 2.88
C LEU A 17 6.25 -18.90 1.35
N GLU A 18 5.21 -18.34 0.74
CA GLU A 18 4.97 -18.43 -0.71
C GLU A 18 5.66 -17.33 -1.50
N LYS A 19 6.22 -16.32 -0.80
CA LYS A 19 6.81 -15.11 -1.39
C LYS A 19 5.84 -14.38 -2.32
N MET A 20 4.63 -14.17 -1.82
CA MET A 20 3.56 -13.50 -2.57
C MET A 20 3.07 -12.26 -1.83
N VAL A 21 2.66 -11.26 -2.61
CA VAL A 21 2.03 -10.02 -2.11
C VAL A 21 0.71 -9.82 -2.84
N TYR A 22 -0.32 -9.45 -2.09
CA TYR A 22 -1.58 -8.96 -2.64
C TYR A 22 -1.87 -7.58 -2.09
N VAL A 23 -2.13 -6.62 -2.99
CA VAL A 23 -2.55 -5.27 -2.65
C VAL A 23 -4.00 -5.10 -3.12
N VAL A 24 -4.91 -4.94 -2.16
CA VAL A 24 -6.34 -4.77 -2.40
C VAL A 24 -6.76 -3.41 -1.88
N ALA A 25 -7.03 -2.48 -2.78
CA ALA A 25 -7.48 -1.14 -2.44
C ALA A 25 -8.99 -1.00 -2.66
N ASP A 26 -9.65 -0.30 -1.75
CA ASP A 26 -11.05 0.08 -1.89
C ASP A 26 -11.20 1.15 -3.00
N ARG A 27 -12.42 1.34 -3.49
CA ARG A 27 -12.73 2.08 -4.72
C ARG A 27 -12.21 3.53 -4.70
N GLY A 28 -12.26 4.20 -3.55
CA GLY A 28 -11.78 5.57 -3.41
C GLY A 28 -10.26 5.67 -3.60
N ALA A 29 -9.50 4.72 -3.04
CA ALA A 29 -8.05 4.66 -3.22
C ALA A 29 -7.67 4.26 -4.66
N GLN A 30 -8.38 3.29 -5.25
CA GLN A 30 -8.20 2.87 -6.66
C GLN A 30 -8.44 4.03 -7.64
N MET A 31 -9.42 4.89 -7.38
CA MET A 31 -9.69 6.05 -8.25
C MET A 31 -8.73 7.22 -8.03
N ALA A 32 -8.18 7.36 -6.82
CA ALA A 32 -7.29 8.49 -6.47
C ALA A 32 -5.84 8.27 -6.91
N ILE A 33 -5.34 7.04 -6.82
CA ILE A 33 -3.95 6.68 -7.13
C ILE A 33 -3.89 6.12 -8.56
N PRO A 34 -2.99 6.64 -9.43
CA PRO A 34 -2.80 6.11 -10.78
C PRO A 34 -2.42 4.63 -10.80
N GLU A 35 -2.86 3.89 -11.82
CA GLU A 35 -2.57 2.46 -11.95
C GLU A 35 -1.06 2.15 -11.95
N GLU A 36 -0.26 2.98 -12.60
CA GLU A 36 1.21 2.84 -12.62
C GLU A 36 1.82 2.87 -11.20
N GLU A 37 1.25 3.67 -10.30
CA GLU A 37 1.71 3.74 -8.91
C GLU A 37 1.33 2.48 -8.14
N TRP A 38 0.15 1.90 -8.40
CA TRP A 38 -0.22 0.58 -7.85
C TRP A 38 0.70 -0.53 -8.34
N GLN A 39 1.04 -0.54 -9.64
CA GLN A 39 1.98 -1.52 -10.20
C GLN A 39 3.37 -1.37 -9.58
N LYS A 40 3.84 -0.13 -9.38
CA LYS A 40 5.11 0.15 -8.68
C LYS A 40 5.08 -0.34 -7.24
N ILE A 41 4.01 -0.04 -6.48
CA ILE A 41 3.84 -0.51 -5.09
C ILE A 41 3.92 -2.02 -5.02
N THR A 42 3.16 -2.74 -5.84
CA THR A 42 3.14 -4.21 -5.87
C THR A 42 4.53 -4.77 -6.22
N THR A 43 5.14 -4.26 -7.29
CA THR A 43 6.48 -4.70 -7.73
C THR A 43 7.53 -4.48 -6.65
N ASN A 44 7.50 -3.34 -5.96
CA ASN A 44 8.44 -3.02 -4.90
C ASN A 44 8.25 -3.93 -3.68
N LEU A 45 6.98 -4.18 -3.30
CA LEU A 45 6.66 -5.10 -2.21
C LEU A 45 7.05 -6.55 -2.55
N GLU A 46 6.92 -7.00 -3.80
CA GLU A 46 7.42 -8.31 -4.22
C GLU A 46 8.96 -8.40 -4.16
N ASN A 47 9.66 -7.30 -4.42
CA ASN A 47 11.12 -7.27 -4.39
C ASN A 47 11.71 -7.40 -2.97
N ILE A 48 10.92 -7.25 -1.90
CA ILE A 48 11.40 -7.45 -0.51
C ILE A 48 11.93 -8.87 -0.27
N PHE A 49 11.41 -9.85 -1.00
CA PHE A 49 11.82 -11.25 -0.87
C PHE A 49 13.21 -11.52 -1.45
N LYS A 50 13.75 -10.59 -2.25
CA LYS A 50 15.12 -10.65 -2.79
C LYS A 50 16.14 -10.02 -1.84
N ALA A 51 15.70 -9.27 -0.83
CA ALA A 51 16.57 -8.61 0.12
C ALA A 51 17.18 -9.62 1.10
N LYS A 52 18.42 -9.38 1.53
CA LYS A 52 19.08 -10.16 2.59
C LYS A 52 18.36 -10.03 3.94
N ASN A 53 17.69 -8.90 4.17
CA ASN A 53 16.91 -8.62 5.37
C ASN A 53 15.49 -8.18 4.96
N THR A 54 14.59 -9.16 4.85
CA THR A 54 13.19 -8.94 4.41
C THR A 54 12.40 -8.01 5.34
N PRO A 55 12.45 -8.14 6.69
CA PRO A 55 11.76 -7.20 7.58
C PRO A 55 12.16 -5.74 7.38
N GLU A 56 13.46 -5.46 7.25
CA GLU A 56 13.94 -4.09 7.01
C GLU A 56 13.49 -3.57 5.65
N ALA A 57 13.60 -4.39 4.60
CA ALA A 57 13.12 -4.03 3.27
C ALA A 57 11.62 -3.73 3.27
N LEU A 58 10.82 -4.51 3.98
CA LEU A 58 9.39 -4.26 4.14
C LEU A 58 9.11 -2.92 4.81
N LEU A 59 9.80 -2.59 5.91
CA LEU A 59 9.63 -1.31 6.59
C LEU A 59 9.97 -0.12 5.68
N ILE A 60 11.00 -0.26 4.84
CA ILE A 60 11.38 0.76 3.86
C ILE A 60 10.28 0.94 2.81
N GLU A 61 9.75 -0.15 2.24
CA GLU A 61 8.70 -0.07 1.23
C GLU A 61 7.38 0.46 1.80
N LEU A 62 7.02 0.10 3.04
CA LEU A 62 5.85 0.67 3.72
C LEU A 62 5.97 2.18 3.94
N LYS A 63 7.17 2.69 4.24
CA LYS A 63 7.42 4.14 4.33
C LYS A 63 7.19 4.84 2.99
N LYS A 64 7.64 4.25 1.88
CA LYS A 64 7.36 4.80 0.53
C LYS A 64 5.87 4.76 0.20
N CYS A 65 5.17 3.69 0.58
CA CYS A 65 3.72 3.61 0.40
C CYS A 65 3.00 4.77 1.12
N LYS A 66 3.44 5.14 2.33
CA LYS A 66 2.93 6.32 3.04
C LYS A 66 3.10 7.61 2.24
N GLU A 67 4.27 7.83 1.63
CA GLU A 67 4.53 9.01 0.80
C GLU A 67 3.63 9.04 -0.43
N THR A 68 3.50 7.91 -1.14
CA THR A 68 2.59 7.79 -2.30
C THR A 68 1.14 8.03 -1.88
N PHE A 69 0.69 7.42 -0.80
CA PHE A 69 -0.69 7.58 -0.33
C PHE A 69 -0.99 9.02 0.07
N HIS A 70 -0.09 9.70 0.81
CA HIS A 70 -0.26 11.12 1.14
C HIS A 70 -0.30 12.03 -0.09
N ARG A 71 0.36 11.66 -1.19
CA ARG A 71 0.39 12.47 -2.41
C ARG A 71 -0.95 12.48 -3.14
N TYR A 72 -1.67 11.36 -3.12
CA TYR A 72 -2.86 11.15 -3.95
C TYR A 72 -4.16 11.08 -3.15
N ILE A 73 -4.10 10.54 -1.94
CA ILE A 73 -5.24 10.49 -1.03
C ILE A 73 -5.19 11.75 -0.19
N PRO A 74 -6.21 12.63 -0.28
CA PRO A 74 -6.23 13.84 0.53
C PRO A 74 -6.08 13.46 2.00
N ALA A 75 -5.19 14.16 2.71
CA ALA A 75 -5.10 14.04 4.16
C ALA A 75 -6.49 14.42 4.71
N LEU A 76 -7.24 13.41 5.17
CA LEU A 76 -8.40 13.67 6.00
C LEU A 76 -7.82 14.30 7.27
N ASP A 77 -7.89 15.62 7.37
CA ASP A 77 -7.76 16.36 8.63
C ASP A 77 -8.88 15.86 9.56
N CYS A 78 -8.65 14.74 10.22
CA CYS A 78 -9.52 14.19 11.26
C CYS A 78 -8.76 14.21 12.59
N TRP A 79 -8.32 15.41 12.97
CA TRP A 79 -8.10 15.83 14.35
C TRP A 79 -8.41 17.35 14.43
N ALA A 80 -9.68 17.71 14.36
CA ALA A 80 -10.20 19.00 14.79
C ALA A 80 -11.51 18.77 15.55
#